data_AF-A0AAV4IJF0-F1
#
_entry.id   AF-A0AAV4IJF0-F1
#
_cell.length_a   1.000
_cell.length_b   1.000
_cell.length_c   1.000
_cell.angle_alpha   90.00
_cell.angle_beta   90.00
_cell.angle_gamma   90.00
#
_symmetry.space_group_name_H-M   'P 1'
#
loop_
_entity.id
_entity.type
_entity.pdbx_description
1 polymer ?
#
loop_
_entity_poly.entity_id
_entity_poly.type
_entity_poly.pdbx_seq_one_letter_code
_entity_poly.pdbx_strand_id
1 'polypeptide(L)'
;MFVFRNQNISDIVDKQSAQRFVRGIHVSLRANAGHSKWQNIKHIKAANDKERGMKSNLLAQKVKQVFQNNPEKDPKLNTELANLIKWARTNNIPNDTVEKTIDRQVKLRDPKAITVIDGRGPSNTGVIIECFSLNPQHTRGILQGMVKKYG
;
A
#
# COMPACT_ATOMS: atom_id res chain seq x y z
N MET A 1 -30.48 56.40 32.41
CA MET A 1 -29.10 56.16 32.85
C MET A 1 -29.13 54.96 33.76
N PHE A 2 -28.83 53.76 33.26
CA PHE A 2 -28.76 52.55 34.09
C PHE A 2 -27.44 51.85 33.81
N VAL A 3 -26.59 51.90 34.83
CA VAL A 3 -25.22 51.39 34.85
C VAL A 3 -25.29 49.88 35.09
N PHE A 4 -24.78 49.09 34.15
CA PHE A 4 -24.55 47.66 34.34
C PHE A 4 -23.34 47.46 35.27
N ARG A 5 -23.57 46.86 36.43
CA ARG A 5 -22.51 46.44 37.34
C ARG A 5 -22.23 44.96 37.10
N ASN A 6 -21.01 44.71 36.64
CA ASN A 6 -20.38 43.43 36.36
C ASN A 6 -20.47 42.50 37.58
N GLN A 7 -21.05 41.30 37.43
CA GLN A 7 -21.00 40.25 38.44
C GLN A 7 -19.97 39.18 38.06
N ASN A 8 -19.21 38.78 39.07
CA ASN A 8 -17.97 38.03 39.00
C ASN A 8 -18.20 36.55 38.62
N ILE A 9 -17.24 36.00 37.88
CA ILE A 9 -17.20 34.63 37.33
C ILE A 9 -17.13 33.53 38.42
N SER A 10 -17.04 33.89 39.71
CA SER A 10 -16.97 32.94 40.83
C SER A 10 -18.23 32.10 41.01
N ASP A 11 -19.40 32.61 40.62
CA ASP A 11 -20.67 31.99 40.99
C ASP A 11 -21.14 30.91 40.00
N ILE A 12 -20.36 30.70 38.92
CA ILE A 12 -20.58 29.62 37.94
C ILE A 12 -19.90 28.31 38.40
N VAL A 13 -18.98 28.38 39.37
CA VAL A 13 -18.16 27.23 39.80
C VAL A 13 -18.90 26.29 40.76
N ASP A 14 -19.96 26.74 41.45
CA ASP A 14 -20.54 25.97 42.57
C ASP A 14 -21.71 25.03 42.23
N LYS A 15 -22.16 24.96 40.97
CA LYS A 15 -23.18 23.98 40.52
C LYS A 15 -22.63 22.72 39.87
N GLN A 16 -21.33 22.43 40.01
CA GLN A 16 -20.72 21.16 39.60
C GLN A 16 -20.39 20.22 40.77
N SER A 17 -20.94 20.45 41.96
CA SER A 17 -20.63 19.68 43.16
C SER A 17 -21.49 18.42 43.40
N ALA A 18 -22.35 18.02 42.46
CA ALA A 18 -23.28 16.91 42.69
C ALA A 18 -23.49 15.96 41.49
N GLN A 19 -22.42 15.44 40.90
CA GLN A 19 -22.41 14.07 40.40
C GLN A 19 -21.05 13.47 40.73
N ARG A 20 -21.01 12.70 41.83
CA ARG A 20 -19.91 11.77 42.11
C ARG A 20 -19.86 10.76 40.95
N PHE A 21 -19.08 11.07 39.92
CA PHE A 21 -18.57 10.07 39.00
C PHE A 21 -17.66 9.18 39.85
N VAL A 22 -18.23 8.08 40.36
CA VAL A 22 -17.44 6.92 40.74
C VAL A 22 -16.85 6.45 39.41
N ARG A 23 -15.69 7.03 39.04
CA ARG A 23 -14.84 6.46 38.00
C ARG A 23 -14.42 5.12 38.57
N GLY A 24 -15.21 4.08 38.27
CA GLY A 24 -14.77 2.71 38.46
C GLY A 24 -13.41 2.63 37.79
N ILE A 25 -12.36 2.50 38.60
CA ILE A 25 -11.03 2.22 38.09
C ILE A 25 -11.17 0.84 37.47
N HIS A 26 -11.36 0.79 36.16
CA HIS A 26 -11.31 -0.46 35.43
C HIS A 26 -9.83 -0.86 35.46
N VAL A 27 -9.41 -1.54 36.53
CA VAL A 27 -8.12 -2.20 36.59
C VAL A 27 -8.27 -3.43 35.70
N SER A 28 -8.20 -3.26 34.39
CA SER A 28 -7.77 -4.40 33.58
C SER A 28 -6.38 -4.72 34.09
N LEU A 29 -6.24 -5.86 34.79
CA LEU A 29 -4.93 -6.45 35.06
C LEU A 29 -4.16 -6.33 33.74
N ARG A 30 -2.98 -5.68 33.76
CA ARG A 30 -2.08 -5.73 32.61
C ARG A 30 -1.78 -7.20 32.37
N ALA A 31 -2.52 -7.83 31.47
CA ALA A 31 -2.20 -9.13 30.96
C ALA A 31 -0.91 -8.92 30.18
N ASN A 32 0.22 -9.18 30.84
CA ASN A 32 1.51 -9.19 30.17
C ASN A 32 1.37 -10.11 28.95
N ALA A 33 1.83 -9.63 27.80
CA ALA A 33 1.84 -10.42 26.58
C ALA A 33 2.43 -11.81 26.92
N GLY A 34 1.67 -12.87 26.67
CA GLY A 34 1.95 -14.21 27.18
C GLY A 34 3.36 -14.71 26.84
N HIS A 35 3.81 -15.72 27.60
CA HIS A 35 5.18 -16.27 27.70
C HIS A 35 5.90 -16.68 26.39
N SER A 36 5.27 -16.50 25.24
CA SER A 36 5.81 -16.83 23.92
C SER A 36 6.37 -15.60 23.22
N LYS A 37 7.52 -15.12 23.73
CA LYS A 37 8.33 -14.04 23.12
C LYS A 37 8.48 -14.24 21.61
N TRP A 38 8.67 -15.49 21.19
CA TRP A 38 8.88 -15.81 19.77
C TRP A 38 7.62 -15.66 18.91
N GLN A 39 6.44 -16.03 19.42
CA GLN A 39 5.18 -15.81 18.69
C GLN A 39 4.91 -14.31 18.56
N ASN A 40 5.12 -13.52 19.60
CA ASN A 40 4.95 -12.06 19.53
C ASN A 40 5.92 -11.41 18.53
N ILE A 41 7.21 -11.78 18.56
CA ILE A 41 8.20 -11.31 17.57
C ILE A 41 7.78 -11.70 16.16
N LYS A 42 7.31 -12.93 15.95
CA LYS A 42 6.84 -13.42 14.65
C LYS A 42 5.66 -12.58 14.13
N HIS A 43 4.65 -12.32 14.96
CA HIS A 43 3.47 -11.55 14.57
C HIS A 43 3.82 -10.10 14.23
N ILE A 44 4.63 -9.44 15.07
CA ILE A 44 5.06 -8.05 14.84
C ILE A 44 5.92 -7.96 13.57
N LYS A 45 6.86 -8.89 13.40
CA LYS A 45 7.71 -8.93 12.19
C LYS A 45 6.88 -9.17 10.93
N ALA A 46 5.93 -10.10 10.98
CA ALA A 46 5.07 -10.39 9.84
C ALA A 46 4.20 -9.18 9.42
N ALA A 47 3.68 -8.41 10.40
CA ALA A 47 2.94 -7.19 10.11
C ALA A 47 3.84 -6.13 9.43
N ASN A 48 5.02 -5.88 9.99
CA ASN A 48 5.97 -4.92 9.43
C ASN A 48 6.48 -5.33 8.02
N ASP A 49 6.77 -6.62 7.82
CA ASP A 49 7.21 -7.15 6.53
C ASP A 49 6.10 -7.01 5.47
N LYS A 50 4.83 -7.24 5.87
CA LYS A 50 3.67 -7.03 5.00
C LYS A 50 3.53 -5.56 4.59
N GLU A 51 3.65 -4.62 5.52
CA GLU A 51 3.60 -3.19 5.23
C GLU A 51 4.75 -2.76 4.30
N ARG A 52 5.97 -3.26 4.53
CA ARG A 52 7.11 -2.99 3.66
C ARG A 52 6.86 -3.52 2.24
N GLY A 53 6.32 -4.73 2.11
CA GLY A 53 5.92 -5.30 0.82
C GLY A 53 4.86 -4.47 0.11
N MET A 54 3.86 -3.98 0.84
CA MET A 54 2.82 -3.08 0.29
C MET A 54 3.40 -1.79 -0.27
N LYS A 55 4.35 -1.15 0.42
CA LYS A 55 5.01 0.07 -0.06
C LYS A 55 5.80 -0.17 -1.34
N SER A 56 6.51 -1.29 -1.44
CA SER A 56 7.24 -1.68 -2.66
C SER A 56 6.29 -1.94 -3.84
N ASN A 57 5.15 -2.59 -3.58
CA ASN A 57 4.13 -2.82 -4.60
C ASN A 57 3.49 -1.50 -5.07
N LEU A 58 3.20 -0.59 -4.13
CA LEU A 58 2.69 0.74 -4.44
C LEU A 58 3.68 1.53 -5.29
N LEU A 59 4.98 1.47 -4.99
CA LEU A 59 6.02 2.08 -5.82
C LEU A 59 5.94 1.56 -7.26
N ALA A 60 5.89 0.23 -7.44
CA ALA A 60 5.85 -0.38 -8.76
C ALA A 60 4.61 0.03 -9.57
N GLN A 61 3.45 0.14 -8.91
CA GLN A 61 2.22 0.61 -9.56
C GLN A 61 2.34 2.09 -9.98
N LYS A 62 2.84 2.96 -9.11
CA LYS A 62 3.02 4.38 -9.44
C LYS A 62 4.04 4.58 -10.56
N VAL A 63 5.16 3.85 -10.54
CA VAL A 63 6.15 3.88 -11.63
C VAL A 63 5.50 3.46 -12.95
N LYS A 64 4.69 2.39 -12.95
CA LYS A 64 3.94 1.99 -14.16
C LYS A 64 3.05 3.12 -14.69
N GLN A 65 2.30 3.80 -13.82
CA GLN A 65 1.42 4.90 -14.22
C GLN A 65 2.21 6.08 -14.81
N VAL A 66 3.32 6.46 -14.18
CA VAL A 66 4.19 7.54 -14.70
C VAL A 66 4.73 7.20 -16.08
N PHE A 67 5.18 5.95 -16.29
CA PHE A 67 5.68 5.48 -17.59
C PHE A 67 4.61 5.37 -18.68
N GLN A 68 3.32 5.29 -18.32
CA GLN A 68 2.23 5.38 -19.30
C GLN A 68 2.08 6.81 -19.83
N ASN A 69 2.20 7.80 -18.95
CA ASN A 69 2.09 9.23 -19.31
C ASN A 69 3.35 9.76 -20.00
N ASN A 70 4.53 9.47 -19.44
CA ASN A 70 5.82 9.90 -19.97
C ASN A 70 6.82 8.74 -19.93
N PRO A 71 7.25 8.20 -21.08
CA PRO A 71 8.13 7.03 -21.17
C PRO A 71 9.58 7.29 -20.78
N GLU A 72 9.95 8.54 -20.52
CA GLU A 72 11.33 8.91 -20.30
C GLU A 72 11.89 8.31 -18.99
N LYS A 73 13.02 7.60 -19.11
CA LYS A 73 13.67 6.93 -17.97
C LYS A 73 14.40 7.93 -17.08
N ASP A 74 14.88 9.02 -17.66
CA ASP A 74 15.74 9.96 -16.95
C ASP A 74 14.96 10.81 -15.93
N PRO A 75 15.30 10.74 -14.63
CA PRO A 75 14.61 11.52 -13.60
C PRO A 75 14.74 13.04 -13.75
N LYS A 76 15.68 13.52 -14.58
CA LYS A 76 15.84 14.96 -14.87
C LYS A 76 14.78 15.46 -15.85
N LEU A 77 14.31 14.57 -16.74
CA LEU A 77 13.33 14.88 -17.77
C LEU A 77 11.90 14.56 -17.30
N ASN A 78 11.77 13.73 -16.25
CA ASN A 78 10.50 13.33 -15.66
C ASN A 78 10.43 13.70 -14.16
N THR A 79 9.80 14.83 -13.85
CA THR A 79 9.63 15.34 -12.48
C THR A 79 8.81 14.39 -11.60
N GLU A 80 7.80 13.70 -12.15
CA GLU A 80 6.99 12.74 -11.39
C GLU A 80 7.83 11.54 -10.95
N LEU A 81 8.69 11.03 -11.84
CA LEU A 81 9.63 9.96 -11.53
C LEU A 81 10.64 10.40 -10.46
N ALA A 82 11.17 11.62 -10.54
CA ALA A 82 12.06 12.16 -9.51
C ALA A 82 11.38 12.24 -8.13
N ASN A 83 10.11 12.66 -8.09
CA ASN A 83 9.34 12.71 -6.85
C ASN A 83 9.08 11.31 -6.28
N LEU A 84 8.83 10.30 -7.13
CA LEU A 84 8.71 8.91 -6.70
C LEU A 84 10.00 8.36 -6.12
N ILE A 85 11.15 8.66 -6.72
CA ILE A 85 12.46 8.25 -6.21
C ILE A 85 12.73 8.87 -4.84
N LYS A 86 12.39 10.15 -4.64
CA LYS A 86 12.46 10.81 -3.32
C LYS A 86 11.55 10.11 -2.31
N TRP A 87 10.30 9.84 -2.67
CA TRP A 87 9.35 9.13 -1.80
C TRP A 87 9.84 7.72 -1.42
N ALA A 88 10.45 7.00 -2.37
CA ALA A 88 11.00 5.66 -2.13
C ALA A 88 12.13 5.69 -1.09
N ARG A 89 13.02 6.68 -1.17
CA ARG A 89 14.10 6.89 -0.20
C ARG A 89 13.56 7.18 1.21
N THR A 90 12.55 8.04 1.32
CA THR A 90 11.88 8.33 2.60
C THR A 90 11.20 7.10 3.22
N ASN A 91 10.81 6.12 2.41
CA ASN A 91 10.17 4.88 2.86
C ASN A 91 11.14 3.69 3.02
N ASN A 92 12.45 3.94 3.04
CA ASN A 92 13.49 2.91 3.18
C ASN A 92 13.39 1.79 2.12
N ILE A 93 12.95 2.13 0.91
CA ILE A 93 12.98 1.21 -0.23
C ILE A 93 14.43 1.17 -0.77
N PRO A 94 15.04 -0.01 -0.96
CA PRO A 94 16.38 -0.11 -1.52
C PRO A 94 16.47 0.45 -2.95
N ASN A 95 17.55 1.17 -3.26
CA ASN A 95 17.77 1.76 -4.60
C ASN A 95 17.75 0.70 -5.72
N ASP A 96 18.31 -0.48 -5.48
CA ASP A 96 18.28 -1.62 -6.42
C ASP A 96 16.84 -2.03 -6.79
N THR A 97 15.90 -1.97 -5.84
CA THR A 97 14.49 -2.26 -6.12
C THR A 97 13.86 -1.18 -7.00
N VAL A 98 14.23 0.08 -6.80
CA VAL A 98 13.77 1.21 -7.61
C VAL A 98 14.27 1.06 -9.05
N GLU A 99 15.57 0.84 -9.23
CA GLU A 99 16.22 0.68 -10.53
C GLU A 99 15.65 -0.52 -11.31
N LYS A 100 15.53 -1.69 -10.68
CA LYS A 100 14.90 -2.89 -11.28
C LYS A 100 13.47 -2.64 -11.73
N THR A 101 12.73 -1.82 -10.99
CA THR A 101 11.33 -1.51 -11.31
C THR A 101 11.23 -0.59 -12.51
N ILE A 102 12.09 0.43 -12.59
CA ILE A 102 12.19 1.35 -13.74
C ILE A 102 12.62 0.57 -14.99
N ASP A 103 13.69 -0.22 -14.90
CA ASP A 103 14.20 -1.02 -16.02
C ASP A 103 13.18 -2.02 -16.53
N ARG A 104 12.37 -2.61 -15.64
CA ARG A 104 11.26 -3.48 -16.01
C ARG A 104 10.24 -2.75 -16.88
N GLN A 105 9.86 -1.51 -16.54
CA GLN A 105 8.89 -0.76 -17.33
C GLN A 105 9.43 -0.37 -18.71
N VAL A 106 10.70 0.01 -18.78
CA VAL A 106 11.37 0.32 -20.06
C VAL A 106 11.36 -0.92 -20.96
N LYS A 107 11.72 -2.09 -20.44
CA LYS A 107 11.74 -3.35 -21.21
C LYS A 107 10.34 -3.80 -21.66
N LEU A 108 9.30 -3.53 -20.87
CA LEU A 108 7.92 -3.89 -21.23
C LEU A 108 7.36 -3.10 -22.40
N ARG A 109 7.96 -1.95 -22.74
CA ARG A 109 7.58 -1.13 -23.90
C ARG A 109 8.24 -1.58 -25.20
N ASP A 110 9.24 -2.47 -25.16
CA ASP A 110 9.79 -3.04 -26.37
C ASP A 110 8.68 -3.83 -27.09
N PRO A 111 8.42 -3.60 -28.40
CA PRO A 111 7.44 -4.38 -29.16
C PRO A 111 7.69 -5.90 -29.08
N LYS A 112 8.92 -6.34 -28.83
CA LYS A 112 9.26 -7.76 -28.58
C LYS A 112 8.64 -8.34 -27.30
N ALA A 113 8.17 -7.49 -26.38
CA ALA A 113 7.49 -7.90 -25.16
C ALA A 113 6.00 -8.23 -25.41
N ILE A 114 5.45 -7.91 -26.58
CA ILE A 114 4.08 -8.29 -26.95
C ILE A 114 4.06 -9.79 -27.21
N THR A 115 3.29 -10.52 -26.41
CA THR A 115 3.08 -11.96 -26.54
C THR A 115 1.60 -12.23 -26.79
N VAL A 116 1.32 -12.99 -27.84
CA VAL A 116 -0.01 -13.51 -28.13
C VAL A 116 -0.10 -14.93 -27.58
N ILE A 117 -1.11 -15.20 -26.75
CA ILE A 117 -1.31 -16.50 -26.10
C ILE A 117 -2.71 -17.01 -26.44
N ASP A 118 -2.75 -18.24 -26.93
CA ASP A 118 -3.95 -19.01 -27.19
C ASP A 118 -4.45 -19.71 -25.92
N GLY A 119 -5.76 -19.69 -25.70
CA GLY A 119 -6.44 -20.33 -24.58
C GLY A 119 -7.80 -20.89 -24.95
N ARG A 120 -8.29 -21.82 -24.13
CA ARG A 120 -9.65 -22.38 -24.24
C ARG A 120 -10.43 -22.11 -22.98
N GLY A 121 -11.49 -21.33 -23.11
CA GLY A 121 -12.44 -21.01 -22.05
C GLY A 121 -13.58 -22.04 -21.92
N PRO A 122 -14.60 -21.70 -21.11
CA PRO A 122 -15.75 -22.58 -20.87
C PRO A 122 -16.45 -22.97 -22.16
N SER A 123 -17.01 -24.18 -22.17
CA SER A 123 -17.70 -24.74 -23.33
C SER A 123 -16.84 -24.80 -24.60
N ASN A 124 -15.51 -24.95 -24.45
CA ASN A 124 -14.54 -25.02 -25.55
C ASN A 124 -14.47 -23.74 -26.41
N THR A 125 -14.75 -22.58 -25.80
CA THR A 125 -14.62 -21.28 -26.47
C THR A 125 -13.15 -20.91 -26.69
N GLY A 126 -12.74 -20.59 -27.91
CA GLY A 126 -11.39 -20.11 -28.20
C GLY A 126 -11.17 -18.67 -27.72
N VAL A 127 -10.08 -18.42 -26.99
CA VAL A 127 -9.71 -17.09 -26.49
C VAL A 127 -8.30 -16.77 -26.97
N ILE A 128 -8.12 -15.59 -27.55
CA ILE A 128 -6.82 -15.04 -27.92
C ILE A 128 -6.52 -13.89 -26.96
N ILE A 129 -5.37 -13.98 -26.29
CA ILE A 129 -4.95 -13.00 -25.28
C ILE A 129 -3.67 -12.33 -25.75
N GLU A 130 -3.76 -11.04 -26.05
CA GLU A 130 -2.59 -10.20 -26.29
C GLU A 130 -2.14 -9.58 -24.97
N CYS A 131 -0.87 -9.76 -24.61
CA CYS A 131 -0.34 -9.24 -23.36
C CYS A 131 1.13 -8.82 -23.46
N PHE A 132 1.54 -7.89 -22.61
CA PHE A 132 2.94 -7.50 -22.45
C PHE A 132 3.60 -8.41 -21.40
N SER A 133 4.63 -9.15 -21.79
CA SER A 133 5.33 -10.08 -20.92
C SER A 133 6.84 -10.09 -21.18
N LEU A 134 7.63 -10.10 -20.11
CA LEU A 134 9.08 -10.35 -20.18
C LEU A 134 9.43 -11.84 -20.13
N ASN A 135 8.45 -12.69 -19.77
CA ASN A 135 8.60 -14.14 -19.72
C ASN A 135 7.33 -14.80 -20.27
N PRO A 136 7.28 -15.12 -21.57
CA PRO A 136 6.07 -15.63 -22.21
C PRO A 136 5.64 -16.98 -21.64
N GLN A 137 6.58 -17.88 -21.32
CA GLN A 137 6.28 -19.22 -20.85
C GLN A 137 5.62 -19.21 -19.46
N HIS A 138 6.14 -18.38 -18.55
CA HIS A 138 5.54 -18.21 -17.22
C HIS A 138 4.14 -17.60 -17.32
N THR A 139 3.97 -16.55 -18.12
CA THR A 139 2.69 -15.88 -18.33
C THR A 139 1.65 -16.81 -18.96
N ARG A 140 2.05 -17.66 -19.92
CA ARG A 140 1.20 -18.72 -20.49
C ARG A 140 0.68 -19.67 -19.43
N GLY A 141 1.54 -20.15 -18.53
CA GLY A 141 1.14 -21.02 -17.43
C GLY A 141 0.12 -20.37 -16.48
N ILE A 142 0.33 -19.09 -16.12
CA ILE A 142 -0.62 -18.34 -15.29
C ILE A 142 -1.96 -18.17 -16.02
N LEU A 143 -1.96 -17.74 -17.28
CA LEU A 143 -3.18 -17.51 -18.05
C LEU A 143 -3.98 -18.80 -18.23
N GLN A 144 -3.33 -19.92 -18.57
CA GLN A 144 -4.01 -21.22 -18.67
C GLN A 144 -4.58 -21.67 -17.32
N GLY A 145 -3.86 -21.46 -16.22
CA GLY A 145 -4.35 -21.73 -14.88
C GLY A 145 -5.57 -20.87 -14.51
N MET A 146 -5.57 -19.58 -14.88
CA MET A 146 -6.71 -18.68 -14.67
C MET A 146 -7.92 -19.11 -15.50
N VAL A 147 -7.73 -19.41 -16.78
CA VAL A 147 -8.80 -19.84 -17.67
C VAL A 147 -9.39 -21.17 -17.18
N LYS A 148 -8.57 -22.13 -16.71
CA LYS A 148 -9.07 -23.39 -16.12
C LYS A 148 -9.84 -23.18 -14.81
N LYS A 149 -9.51 -22.14 -14.04
CA LYS A 149 -10.14 -21.88 -12.73
C LYS A 149 -11.53 -21.23 -12.87
N TYR A 150 -11.70 -20.37 -13.87
CA TYR A 150 -12.91 -19.57 -14.05
C TYR A 150 -13.72 -19.96 -15.30
N GLY A 151 -13.20 -20.89 -16.09
CA GLY A 151 -13.81 -21.44 -17.29
C GLY A 151 -14.11 -22.92 -17.20
#